data_AF-A0A3A3CQY6-F1
#
_entry.id   AF-A0A3A3CQY6-F1
#
_cell.length_a   1.000
_cell.length_b   1.000
_cell.length_c   1.000
_cell.angle_alpha   90.00
_cell.angle_beta   90.00
_cell.angle_gamma   90.00
#
_symmetry.space_group_name_H-M   'P 1'
#
loop_
_entity.id
_entity.type
_entity.pdbx_description
1 polymer ?
#
loop_
_entity_poly.entity_id
_entity_poly.type
_entity_poly.pdbx_seq_one_letter_code
_entity_poly.pdbx_strand_id
1 'polypeptide(L)'
;MKWFTILVSVLMCGSVNAADKWRGLLEIQPNIFLTIGVNVDITKNEMTLDSPNQGSFGKTPTEFTVSETKISFKDTRIQAEFTGAIEGDKLVGSFTQGRVMPLTLHKLSEKDLMSLEFEGSYLGDLDLNGKPLPVVVQVAVVANGFYTSLDSPAQQSFGIPLNEFTIDNKRMTFSSNMIGAQFEGQLGKEGYQGKFVQGFEMPLTLKKKRL
;
A
#
# COMPACT_ATOMS: atom_id res chain seq x y z
N MET A 1 40.05 -37.41 35.61
CA MET A 1 39.81 -36.38 34.57
C MET A 1 38.31 -36.20 34.46
N LYS A 2 37.78 -35.06 34.90
CA LYS A 2 36.33 -34.79 34.92
C LYS A 2 35.90 -34.33 33.53
N TRP A 3 35.00 -35.08 32.88
CA TRP A 3 34.37 -34.66 31.64
C TRP A 3 33.34 -33.56 31.95
N PHE A 4 33.48 -32.40 31.32
CA PHE A 4 32.48 -31.34 31.33
C PHE A 4 31.47 -31.60 30.21
N THR A 5 30.22 -31.88 30.57
CA THR A 5 29.11 -31.91 29.62
C THR A 5 28.70 -30.47 29.32
N ILE A 6 28.93 -30.01 28.09
CA ILE A 6 28.43 -28.72 27.61
C ILE A 6 26.96 -28.90 27.24
N LEU A 7 26.08 -28.21 27.96
CA LEU A 7 24.66 -28.11 27.65
C LEU A 7 24.50 -27.01 26.60
N VAL A 8 24.29 -27.38 25.34
CA VAL A 8 23.94 -26.43 24.28
C VAL A 8 22.47 -26.09 24.46
N SER A 9 22.18 -24.96 25.09
CA SER A 9 20.85 -24.39 25.17
C SER A 9 20.46 -23.83 23.79
N VAL A 10 19.60 -24.54 23.07
CA VAL A 10 18.93 -24.03 21.87
C VAL A 10 17.94 -22.95 22.32
N LEU A 11 18.29 -21.69 22.07
CA LEU A 11 17.35 -20.57 22.11
C LEU A 11 16.35 -20.77 20.98
N MET A 12 15.15 -21.29 21.30
CA MET A 12 14.00 -21.12 20.43
C MET A 12 13.65 -19.62 20.45
N CYS A 13 14.03 -18.92 19.40
CA CYS A 13 13.52 -17.59 19.13
C CYS A 13 12.04 -17.76 18.79
N GLY A 14 11.17 -17.58 19.78
CA GLY A 14 9.74 -17.49 19.53
C GLY A 14 9.50 -16.30 18.60
N SER A 15 9.08 -16.57 17.38
CA SER A 15 8.59 -15.54 16.47
C SER A 15 7.42 -14.86 17.17
N VAL A 16 7.61 -13.61 17.61
CA VAL A 16 6.50 -12.71 17.88
C VAL A 16 5.72 -12.65 16.57
N ASN A 17 4.55 -13.30 16.52
CA ASN A 17 3.70 -13.22 15.35
C ASN A 17 3.32 -11.75 15.18
N ALA A 18 3.93 -11.09 14.21
CA ALA A 18 3.48 -9.78 13.76
C ALA A 18 2.06 -9.94 13.21
N ALA A 19 1.25 -8.88 13.34
CA ALA A 19 -0.09 -8.88 12.78
C ALA A 19 -0.05 -9.23 11.28
N ASP A 20 -0.88 -10.18 10.86
CA ASP A 20 -1.04 -10.54 9.47
C ASP A 20 -1.59 -9.34 8.70
N LYS A 21 -0.92 -8.95 7.62
CA LYS A 21 -1.37 -7.85 6.74
C LYS A 21 -2.00 -8.44 5.49
N TRP A 22 -3.26 -8.10 5.26
CA TRP A 22 -4.00 -8.46 4.07
C TRP A 22 -4.21 -7.20 3.22
N ARG A 23 -4.10 -7.32 1.89
CA ARG A 23 -4.26 -6.21 0.93
C ARG A 23 -5.03 -6.66 -0.30
N GLY A 24 -5.89 -5.81 -0.83
CA GLY A 24 -6.57 -6.06 -2.11
C GLY A 24 -7.10 -4.79 -2.74
N LEU A 25 -7.42 -4.89 -4.03
CA LEU A 25 -7.84 -3.77 -4.84
C LEU A 25 -9.36 -3.78 -4.97
N LEU A 26 -10.00 -2.74 -4.45
CA LEU A 26 -11.41 -2.50 -4.60
C LEU A 26 -11.63 -1.53 -5.76
N GLU A 27 -12.19 -2.01 -6.86
CA GLU A 27 -12.54 -1.17 -8.01
C GLU A 27 -13.79 -0.33 -7.68
N ILE A 28 -13.62 0.98 -7.56
CA ILE A 28 -14.73 1.89 -7.27
C ILE A 28 -15.37 2.43 -8.56
N GLN A 29 -14.57 2.57 -9.61
CA GLN A 29 -14.95 2.97 -10.97
C GLN A 29 -14.02 2.24 -11.95
N PRO A 30 -14.38 2.10 -13.24
CA PRO A 30 -13.53 1.44 -14.23
C PRO A 30 -12.08 1.96 -14.19
N ASN A 31 -11.13 1.08 -13.88
CA ASN A 31 -9.70 1.35 -13.73
C ASN A 31 -9.29 2.29 -12.57
N ILE A 32 -10.18 2.57 -11.61
CA ILE A 32 -9.86 3.35 -10.40
C ILE A 32 -10.08 2.47 -9.19
N PHE A 33 -8.98 2.21 -8.47
CA PHE A 33 -8.99 1.29 -7.33
C PHE A 33 -8.63 1.99 -6.02
N LEU A 34 -9.24 1.51 -4.94
CA LEU A 34 -8.75 1.71 -3.58
C LEU A 34 -7.98 0.47 -3.16
N THR A 35 -6.81 0.65 -2.56
CA THR A 35 -6.12 -0.45 -1.90
C THR A 35 -6.68 -0.60 -0.50
N ILE A 36 -7.46 -1.64 -0.25
CA ILE A 36 -8.04 -1.93 1.05
C ILE A 36 -7.09 -2.86 1.80
N GLY A 37 -6.82 -2.54 3.06
CA GLY A 37 -5.98 -3.34 3.94
C GLY A 37 -6.69 -3.71 5.24
N VAL A 38 -6.48 -4.94 5.68
CA VAL A 38 -6.89 -5.43 7.00
C VAL A 38 -5.65 -6.00 7.67
N ASN A 39 -5.29 -5.46 8.84
CA ASN A 39 -4.21 -6.00 9.67
C ASN A 39 -4.83 -6.72 10.86
N VAL A 40 -4.40 -7.95 11.13
CA VAL A 40 -5.05 -8.84 12.10
C VAL A 40 -4.03 -9.48 13.03
N ASP A 41 -4.24 -9.35 14.34
CA ASP A 41 -3.56 -10.15 15.36
C ASP A 41 -4.61 -11.01 16.06
N ILE A 42 -4.69 -12.29 15.67
CA ILE A 42 -5.66 -13.25 16.23
C ILE A 42 -5.41 -13.46 17.73
N THR A 43 -4.14 -13.45 18.16
CA THR A 43 -3.76 -13.75 19.56
C THR A 43 -4.18 -12.64 20.51
N LYS A 44 -4.12 -11.39 20.04
CA LYS A 44 -4.58 -10.22 20.79
C LYS A 44 -6.05 -9.86 20.52
N ASN A 45 -6.69 -10.55 19.58
CA ASN A 45 -7.99 -10.19 19.05
C ASN A 45 -8.04 -8.71 18.62
N GLU A 46 -7.06 -8.30 17.80
CA GLU A 46 -6.94 -6.94 17.28
C GLU A 46 -7.11 -6.91 15.76
N MET A 47 -7.79 -5.87 15.27
CA MET A 47 -7.90 -5.57 13.85
C MET A 47 -7.73 -4.07 13.60
N THR A 48 -7.03 -3.73 12.53
CA THR A 48 -7.03 -2.37 11.96
C THR A 48 -7.26 -2.38 10.46
N LEU A 49 -7.83 -1.29 9.96
CA LEU A 49 -8.07 -1.03 8.56
C LEU A 49 -7.05 -0.03 8.03
N ASP A 50 -6.56 -0.31 6.83
CA ASP A 50 -5.71 0.57 6.05
C ASP A 50 -6.38 0.87 4.70
N SER A 51 -6.12 2.07 4.17
CA SER A 51 -6.31 2.43 2.77
C SER A 51 -5.09 3.22 2.30
N PRO A 52 -3.98 2.53 1.94
CA PRO A 52 -2.70 3.19 1.75
C PRO A 52 -2.67 4.25 0.64
N ASN A 53 -3.32 4.00 -0.50
CA ASN A 53 -3.44 4.98 -1.59
C ASN A 53 -4.43 6.12 -1.29
N GLN A 54 -4.98 6.16 -0.07
CA GLN A 54 -5.72 7.31 0.50
C GLN A 54 -5.04 7.88 1.75
N GLY A 55 -3.87 7.34 2.16
CA GLY A 55 -3.15 7.79 3.36
C GLY A 55 -3.85 7.47 4.69
N SER A 56 -4.78 6.52 4.71
CA SER A 56 -5.47 6.09 5.94
C SER A 56 -4.83 4.81 6.47
N PHE A 57 -4.42 4.79 7.73
CA PHE A 57 -3.75 3.63 8.34
C PHE A 57 -4.20 3.43 9.79
N GLY A 58 -4.17 2.17 10.24
CA GLY A 58 -4.32 1.81 11.64
C GLY A 58 -5.71 2.11 12.22
N LYS A 59 -6.76 2.18 11.39
CA LYS A 59 -8.11 2.51 11.86
C LYS A 59 -8.79 1.28 12.43
N THR A 60 -9.00 1.22 13.73
CA THR A 60 -9.81 0.15 14.33
C THR A 60 -11.28 0.34 13.93
N PRO A 61 -11.94 -0.66 13.31
CA PRO A 61 -13.36 -0.58 12.96
C PRO A 61 -14.26 -0.54 14.21
N THR A 62 -15.51 -0.14 14.05
CA THR A 62 -16.44 -0.07 15.20
C THR A 62 -16.84 -1.45 15.72
N GLU A 63 -16.90 -2.44 14.85
CA GLU A 63 -17.15 -3.84 15.17
C GLU A 63 -16.27 -4.73 14.29
N PHE A 64 -15.74 -5.82 14.82
CA PHE A 64 -15.03 -6.82 14.03
C PHE A 64 -15.12 -8.21 14.64
N THR A 65 -14.83 -9.21 13.81
CA THR A 65 -14.64 -10.59 14.21
C THR A 65 -13.42 -11.13 13.47
N VAL A 66 -12.54 -11.76 14.23
CA VAL A 66 -11.34 -12.42 13.73
C VAL A 66 -11.38 -13.86 14.20
N SER A 67 -11.19 -14.79 13.28
CA SER A 67 -11.08 -16.21 13.56
C SER A 67 -10.14 -16.85 12.54
N GLU A 68 -9.81 -18.12 12.74
CA GLU A 68 -8.93 -18.88 11.84
C GLU A 68 -9.53 -19.10 10.43
N THR A 69 -10.85 -18.98 10.28
CA THR A 69 -11.54 -19.28 9.01
C THR A 69 -12.26 -18.07 8.41
N LYS A 70 -12.49 -17.02 9.20
CA LYS A 70 -13.31 -15.88 8.79
C LYS A 70 -12.84 -14.60 9.45
N ILE A 71 -12.83 -13.53 8.66
CA ILE A 71 -12.59 -12.17 9.10
C ILE A 71 -13.77 -11.30 8.65
N SER A 72 -14.32 -10.49 9.56
CA SER A 72 -15.34 -9.50 9.22
C SER A 72 -15.17 -8.22 10.02
N PHE A 73 -15.60 -7.11 9.44
CA PHE A 73 -15.69 -5.83 10.15
C PHE A 73 -16.91 -5.03 9.71
N LYS A 74 -17.30 -4.09 10.56
CA LYS A 74 -18.23 -3.02 10.27
C LYS A 74 -17.69 -1.73 10.88
N ASP A 75 -17.71 -0.66 10.10
CA ASP A 75 -17.36 0.68 10.54
C ASP A 75 -18.49 1.65 10.17
N THR A 76 -19.26 2.05 11.18
CA THR A 76 -20.41 2.95 11.00
C THR A 76 -20.00 4.36 10.60
N ARG A 77 -18.74 4.78 10.85
CA ARG A 77 -18.25 6.13 10.51
C ARG A 77 -18.04 6.31 9.01
N ILE A 78 -17.71 5.23 8.31
CA ILE A 78 -17.55 5.21 6.84
C ILE A 78 -18.65 4.40 6.14
N GLN A 79 -19.66 3.95 6.89
CA GLN A 79 -20.77 3.13 6.40
C GLN A 79 -20.28 1.92 5.57
N ALA A 80 -19.23 1.27 6.06
CA ALA A 80 -18.59 0.15 5.37
C ALA A 80 -18.64 -1.12 6.21
N GLU A 81 -18.78 -2.24 5.54
CA GLU A 81 -18.66 -3.58 6.13
C GLU A 81 -17.94 -4.51 5.18
N PHE A 82 -17.29 -5.52 5.73
CA PHE A 82 -16.65 -6.59 4.98
C PHE A 82 -16.89 -7.91 5.68
N THR A 83 -17.09 -8.96 4.90
CA THR A 83 -17.04 -10.34 5.38
C THR A 83 -16.28 -11.18 4.37
N GLY A 84 -15.25 -11.87 4.83
CA GLY A 84 -14.45 -12.78 4.01
C GLY A 84 -14.10 -14.08 4.72
N ALA A 85 -14.01 -15.14 3.94
CA ALA A 85 -13.49 -16.44 4.35
C ALA A 85 -12.00 -16.54 4.03
N ILE A 86 -11.23 -17.14 4.94
CA ILE A 86 -9.80 -17.39 4.74
C ILE A 86 -9.65 -18.66 3.89
N GLU A 87 -8.99 -18.52 2.74
CA GLU A 87 -8.68 -19.58 1.79
C GLU A 87 -7.18 -19.56 1.48
N GLY A 88 -6.38 -20.16 2.37
CA GLY A 88 -4.92 -20.15 2.25
C GLY A 88 -4.34 -18.74 2.45
N ASP A 89 -3.72 -18.19 1.41
CA ASP A 89 -3.18 -16.82 1.37
C ASP A 89 -4.20 -15.77 0.90
N LYS A 90 -5.47 -16.16 0.74
CA LYS A 90 -6.55 -15.28 0.32
C LYS A 90 -7.60 -15.12 1.40
N LEU A 91 -8.22 -13.95 1.40
CA LEU A 91 -9.40 -13.62 2.18
C LEU A 91 -10.48 -13.20 1.17
N VAL A 92 -11.32 -14.16 0.80
CA VAL A 92 -12.31 -14.04 -0.28
C VAL A 92 -13.64 -13.60 0.32
N GLY A 93 -14.18 -12.48 -0.14
CA GLY A 93 -15.37 -11.92 0.47
C GLY A 93 -16.05 -10.82 -0.32
N SER A 94 -16.89 -10.09 0.40
CA SER A 94 -17.63 -8.94 -0.12
C SER A 94 -17.42 -7.74 0.78
N PHE A 95 -17.18 -6.59 0.16
CA PHE A 95 -17.16 -5.28 0.80
C PHE A 95 -18.44 -4.54 0.43
N THR A 96 -19.15 -3.99 1.41
CA THR A 96 -20.37 -3.22 1.20
C THR A 96 -20.17 -1.78 1.62
N GLN A 97 -20.48 -0.84 0.73
CA GLN A 97 -20.60 0.59 1.03
C GLN A 97 -21.62 1.20 0.06
N GLY A 98 -22.89 1.24 0.47
CA GLY A 98 -24.04 1.58 -0.38
C GLY A 98 -24.41 0.52 -1.43
N ARG A 99 -23.41 -0.20 -1.96
CA ARG A 99 -23.55 -1.39 -2.82
C ARG A 99 -22.59 -2.48 -2.37
N VAL A 100 -22.90 -3.73 -2.72
CA VAL A 100 -22.04 -4.89 -2.48
C VAL A 100 -21.03 -5.00 -3.63
N MET A 101 -19.75 -5.16 -3.30
CA MET A 101 -18.65 -5.34 -4.25
C MET A 101 -17.83 -6.57 -3.82
N PRO A 102 -17.52 -7.50 -4.74
CA PRO A 102 -16.61 -8.59 -4.43
C PRO A 102 -15.21 -8.02 -4.13
N LEU A 103 -14.55 -8.56 -3.10
CA LEU A 103 -13.21 -8.15 -2.72
C LEU A 103 -12.43 -9.37 -2.24
N THR A 104 -11.31 -9.64 -2.89
CA THR A 104 -10.33 -10.60 -2.41
C THR A 104 -9.12 -9.85 -1.89
N LEU A 105 -8.76 -10.09 -0.63
CA LEU A 105 -7.52 -9.61 -0.05
C LEU A 105 -6.51 -10.75 -0.07
N HIS A 106 -5.25 -10.44 -0.32
CA HIS A 106 -4.13 -11.37 -0.29
C HIS A 106 -3.26 -11.08 0.92
N LYS A 107 -2.82 -12.14 1.61
CA LYS A 107 -1.84 -12.03 2.69
C LYS A 107 -0.51 -11.56 2.10
N LEU A 108 0.09 -10.54 2.71
CA LEU A 108 1.40 -10.05 2.31
C LEU A 108 2.47 -11.07 2.68
N SER A 109 3.34 -11.38 1.72
CA SER A 109 4.54 -12.20 1.96
C SER A 109 5.61 -11.39 2.71
N GLU A 110 6.65 -12.05 3.23
CA GLU A 110 7.80 -11.37 3.84
C GLU A 110 8.44 -10.33 2.89
N LYS A 111 8.50 -10.66 1.60
CA LYS A 111 8.99 -9.73 0.56
C LYS A 111 8.12 -8.48 0.44
N ASP A 112 6.80 -8.64 0.47
CA ASP A 112 5.88 -7.51 0.40
C ASP A 112 5.98 -6.66 1.69
N LEU A 113 6.12 -7.30 2.85
CA LEU A 113 6.29 -6.61 4.13
C LEU A 113 7.55 -5.73 4.16
N MET A 114 8.67 -6.18 3.58
CA MET A 114 9.86 -5.33 3.42
C MET A 114 9.58 -4.10 2.55
N SER A 115 8.71 -4.24 1.55
CA SER A 115 8.36 -3.15 0.62
C SER A 115 7.48 -2.07 1.26
N LEU A 116 6.94 -2.29 2.47
CA LEU A 116 6.17 -1.28 3.22
C LEU A 116 6.98 -0.03 3.54
N GLU A 117 8.33 -0.12 3.57
CA GLU A 117 9.18 1.07 3.71
C GLU A 117 8.97 2.08 2.58
N PHE A 118 8.49 1.64 1.41
CA PHE A 118 8.19 2.45 0.23
C PHE A 118 6.70 2.85 0.12
N GLU A 119 5.83 2.31 0.97
CA GLU A 119 4.40 2.66 0.98
C GLU A 119 4.19 4.11 1.40
N GLY A 120 3.37 4.86 0.65
CA GLY A 120 2.99 6.23 0.98
C GLY A 120 2.78 7.15 -0.23
N SER A 121 2.58 8.43 0.06
CA SER A 121 2.43 9.49 -0.94
C SER A 121 3.76 10.18 -1.21
N TYR A 122 4.08 10.40 -2.48
CA TYR A 122 5.28 11.12 -2.91
C TYR A 122 4.86 12.39 -3.67
N LEU A 123 5.19 13.54 -3.12
CA LEU A 123 4.76 14.85 -3.63
C LEU A 123 5.89 15.53 -4.39
N GLY A 124 5.56 16.22 -5.47
CA GLY A 124 6.49 17.08 -6.19
C GLY A 124 5.75 18.12 -7.03
N ASP A 125 6.46 19.16 -7.41
CA ASP A 125 5.96 20.18 -8.32
C ASP A 125 6.65 20.03 -9.67
N LEU A 126 5.86 19.87 -10.73
CA LEU A 126 6.34 20.00 -12.11
C LEU A 126 6.50 21.49 -12.42
N ASP A 127 7.65 21.88 -12.97
CA ASP A 127 7.86 23.24 -13.44
C ASP A 127 7.33 23.40 -14.88
N LEU A 128 6.17 24.08 -15.01
CA LEU A 128 5.60 24.47 -16.30
C LEU A 128 5.93 25.92 -16.60
N ASN A 129 7.15 26.18 -17.10
CA ASN A 129 7.62 27.51 -17.48
C ASN A 129 7.48 28.55 -16.35
N GLY A 130 7.90 28.19 -15.14
CA GLY A 130 7.83 29.03 -13.95
C GLY A 130 6.50 28.92 -13.18
N LYS A 131 5.55 28.11 -13.66
CA LYS A 131 4.32 27.80 -12.92
C LYS A 131 4.40 26.38 -12.33
N PRO A 132 4.43 26.23 -11.00
CA PRO A 132 4.42 24.91 -10.39
C PRO A 132 3.07 24.21 -10.59
N LEU A 133 3.12 22.96 -11.01
CA LEU A 133 1.97 22.05 -11.04
C LEU A 133 2.20 20.92 -10.02
N PRO A 134 1.46 20.89 -8.91
CA PRO A 134 1.63 19.85 -7.90
C PRO A 134 1.12 18.51 -8.41
N VAL A 135 1.94 17.48 -8.23
CA VAL A 135 1.62 16.08 -8.50
C VAL A 135 1.90 15.21 -7.28
N VAL A 136 1.13 14.13 -7.15
CA VAL A 136 1.29 13.16 -6.06
C VAL A 136 1.31 11.76 -6.64
N VAL A 137 2.39 11.01 -6.40
CA VAL A 137 2.46 9.58 -6.69
C VAL A 137 2.01 8.83 -5.43
N GLN A 138 0.90 8.13 -5.52
CA GLN A 138 0.39 7.25 -4.49
C GLN A 138 1.01 5.86 -4.67
N VAL A 139 1.68 5.34 -3.63
CA VAL A 139 2.30 4.02 -3.64
C VAL A 139 1.68 3.18 -2.54
N ALA A 140 0.97 2.12 -2.92
CA ALA A 140 0.37 1.16 -1.99
C ALA A 140 0.97 -0.22 -2.24
N VAL A 141 1.43 -0.88 -1.18
CA VAL A 141 1.93 -2.26 -1.28
C VAL A 141 0.75 -3.21 -1.39
N VAL A 142 0.84 -4.14 -2.33
CA VAL A 142 -0.09 -5.26 -2.50
C VAL A 142 0.72 -6.56 -2.61
N ALA A 143 0.04 -7.70 -2.62
CA ALA A 143 0.74 -8.97 -2.81
C ALA A 143 1.50 -8.97 -4.15
N ASN A 144 2.80 -9.29 -4.08
CA ASN A 144 3.72 -9.35 -5.22
C ASN A 144 3.99 -8.02 -5.94
N GLY A 145 3.78 -6.86 -5.30
CA GLY A 145 4.16 -5.58 -5.91
C GLY A 145 3.48 -4.35 -5.31
N PHE A 146 3.19 -3.39 -6.18
CA PHE A 146 2.56 -2.12 -5.80
C PHE A 146 1.32 -1.86 -6.66
N TYR A 147 0.31 -1.26 -6.05
CA TYR A 147 -0.67 -0.46 -6.77
C TYR A 147 -0.24 1.00 -6.70
N THR A 148 -0.17 1.65 -7.85
CA THR A 148 0.33 3.02 -7.94
C THR A 148 -0.52 3.88 -8.84
N SER A 149 -0.74 5.12 -8.40
CA SER A 149 -1.44 6.12 -9.19
C SER A 149 -0.77 7.49 -9.09
N LEU A 150 -1.04 8.33 -10.08
CA LEU A 150 -0.66 9.73 -10.11
C LEU A 150 -1.90 10.60 -9.93
N ASP A 151 -1.81 11.56 -9.03
CA ASP A 151 -2.81 12.59 -8.83
C ASP A 151 -2.23 13.95 -9.23
N SER A 152 -3.05 14.79 -9.85
CA SER A 152 -2.80 16.21 -10.10
C SER A 152 -3.94 17.02 -9.49
N PRO A 153 -3.86 17.36 -8.19
CA PRO A 153 -4.95 18.01 -7.47
C PRO A 153 -5.35 19.37 -8.07
N ALA A 154 -4.36 20.14 -8.55
CA ALA A 154 -4.60 21.43 -9.20
C ALA A 154 -5.35 21.30 -10.55
N GLN A 155 -5.33 20.12 -11.16
CA GLN A 155 -6.07 19.77 -12.38
C GLN A 155 -7.27 18.86 -12.09
N GLN A 156 -7.62 18.64 -10.82
CA GLN A 156 -8.72 17.79 -10.37
C GLN A 156 -8.69 16.37 -10.97
N SER A 157 -7.49 15.86 -11.28
CA SER A 157 -7.30 14.52 -11.85
C SER A 157 -6.70 13.62 -10.78
N PHE A 158 -7.38 12.52 -10.47
CA PHE A 158 -7.00 11.60 -9.38
C PHE A 158 -7.05 10.17 -9.87
N GLY A 159 -6.16 9.33 -9.36
CA GLY A 159 -6.14 7.90 -9.64
C GLY A 159 -5.64 7.56 -11.05
N ILE A 160 -4.84 8.43 -11.70
CA ILE A 160 -4.27 8.10 -13.01
C ILE A 160 -3.38 6.88 -12.84
N PRO A 161 -3.64 5.75 -13.52
CA PRO A 161 -2.88 4.53 -13.30
C PRO A 161 -1.45 4.69 -13.80
N LEU A 162 -0.49 4.20 -13.00
CA LEU A 162 0.88 4.00 -13.43
C LEU A 162 1.04 2.52 -13.83
N ASN A 163 1.27 2.29 -15.11
CA ASN A 163 1.28 0.95 -15.74
C ASN A 163 2.56 0.17 -15.43
N GLU A 164 3.68 0.88 -15.37
CA GLU A 164 4.96 0.33 -14.91
C GLU A 164 5.42 1.18 -13.73
N PHE A 165 5.90 0.53 -12.67
CA PHE A 165 6.39 1.21 -11.48
C PHE A 165 7.47 0.37 -10.80
N THR A 166 8.58 1.02 -10.43
CA THR A 166 9.60 0.44 -9.55
C THR A 166 10.11 1.50 -8.59
N ILE A 167 10.37 1.10 -7.36
CA ILE A 167 11.00 1.94 -6.35
C ILE A 167 11.96 1.11 -5.50
N ASP A 168 13.11 1.69 -5.18
CA ASP A 168 14.05 1.16 -4.20
C ASP A 168 14.84 2.30 -3.53
N ASN A 169 15.77 1.98 -2.65
CA ASN A 169 16.62 2.95 -1.95
C ASN A 169 17.66 3.68 -2.85
N LYS A 170 17.51 3.63 -4.18
CA LYS A 170 18.35 4.30 -5.18
C LYS A 170 17.56 5.01 -6.27
N ARG A 171 16.41 4.48 -6.69
CA ARG A 171 15.69 4.90 -7.89
C ARG A 171 14.18 4.75 -7.74
N MET A 172 13.45 5.64 -8.39
CA MET A 172 12.04 5.50 -8.71
C MET A 172 11.85 5.68 -10.22
N THR A 173 11.14 4.75 -10.86
CA THR A 173 10.67 4.90 -12.24
C THR A 173 9.21 4.55 -12.36
N PHE A 174 8.51 5.25 -13.24
CA PHE A 174 7.15 4.87 -13.62
C PHE A 174 6.78 5.33 -15.02
N SER A 175 5.73 4.72 -15.57
CA SER A 175 5.09 5.15 -16.81
C SER A 175 3.56 5.12 -16.70
N SER A 176 2.87 5.99 -17.43
CA SER A 176 1.42 5.99 -17.58
C SER A 176 1.04 6.12 -19.04
N ASN A 177 0.44 5.07 -19.59
CA ASN A 177 -0.04 5.03 -20.96
C ASN A 177 -1.22 6.00 -21.17
N MET A 178 -2.05 6.19 -20.14
CA MET A 178 -3.24 7.04 -20.21
C MET A 178 -2.93 8.49 -20.55
N ILE A 179 -1.83 9.02 -20.01
CA ILE A 179 -1.40 10.41 -20.21
C ILE A 179 -0.13 10.54 -21.05
N GLY A 180 0.42 9.41 -21.53
CA GLY A 180 1.67 9.37 -22.30
C GLY A 180 2.85 9.92 -21.51
N ALA A 181 2.95 9.57 -20.22
CA ALA A 181 3.97 10.11 -19.32
C ALA A 181 4.93 9.06 -18.79
N GLN A 182 6.16 9.46 -18.49
CA GLN A 182 7.16 8.64 -17.81
C GLN A 182 8.01 9.47 -16.85
N PHE A 183 8.57 8.84 -15.83
CA PHE A 183 9.50 9.45 -14.90
C PHE A 183 10.66 8.52 -14.58
N GLU A 184 11.86 9.09 -14.51
CA GLU A 184 13.04 8.45 -13.93
C GLU A 184 13.75 9.41 -12.98
N GLY A 185 13.92 8.99 -11.73
CA GLY A 185 14.62 9.77 -10.72
C GLY A 185 15.48 8.92 -9.79
N GLN A 186 16.59 9.51 -9.35
CA GLN A 186 17.51 8.91 -8.39
C GLN A 186 17.26 9.47 -7.00
N LEU A 187 17.38 8.63 -5.97
CA LEU A 187 17.24 9.06 -4.58
C LEU A 187 18.40 9.98 -4.21
N GLY A 188 18.09 11.26 -3.96
CA GLY A 188 19.00 12.27 -3.43
C GLY A 188 18.57 12.75 -2.04
N LYS A 189 19.22 13.82 -1.55
CA LYS A 189 18.94 14.39 -0.21
C LYS A 189 17.49 14.84 -0.03
N GLU A 190 16.88 15.34 -1.10
CA GLU A 190 15.55 15.93 -1.08
C GLU A 190 14.44 14.93 -1.46
N GLY A 191 14.76 13.70 -1.87
CA GLY A 191 13.83 12.75 -2.46
C GLY A 191 14.31 12.22 -3.81
N TYR A 192 13.42 11.59 -4.58
CA TYR A 192 13.74 11.08 -5.92
C TYR A 192 13.77 12.24 -6.91
N GLN A 193 14.96 12.61 -7.36
CA GLN A 193 15.22 13.74 -8.25
C GLN A 193 15.42 13.23 -9.67
N GLY A 194 14.65 13.76 -10.61
CA GLY A 194 14.56 13.17 -11.93
C GLY A 194 13.88 14.02 -12.97
N LYS A 195 13.54 13.35 -14.06
CA LYS A 195 12.89 13.92 -15.23
C LYS A 195 11.54 13.26 -15.43
N PHE A 196 10.51 14.07 -15.51
CA PHE A 196 9.18 13.66 -15.95
C PHE A 196 9.04 14.06 -17.42
N VAL A 197 8.59 13.14 -18.28
CA VAL A 197 8.43 13.39 -19.71
C VAL A 197 6.98 13.15 -20.08
N GLN A 198 6.34 14.17 -20.66
CA GLN A 198 5.02 14.10 -21.27
C GLN A 198 4.98 15.06 -22.47
N GLY A 199 5.36 14.57 -23.64
CA GLY A 199 5.61 15.39 -24.84
C GLY A 199 6.89 16.24 -24.78
N PHE A 200 7.21 16.80 -23.61
CA PHE A 200 8.48 17.48 -23.30
C PHE A 200 8.99 17.07 -21.92
N GLU A 201 10.27 17.34 -21.66
CA GLU A 201 10.94 17.02 -20.39
C GLU A 201 10.76 18.13 -19.35
N MET A 202 10.40 17.75 -18.13
CA MET A 202 10.25 18.63 -16.97
C MET A 202 11.06 18.06 -15.79
N PRO A 203 11.82 18.88 -15.06
CA PRO A 203 12.43 18.44 -13.82
C PRO A 203 11.33 18.15 -12.78
N LEU A 204 11.50 17.08 -12.02
CA LEU A 204 10.60 16.71 -10.92
C LEU A 204 11.40 16.12 -9.77
N THR A 205 11.11 16.58 -8.55
CA THR A 205 11.60 15.95 -7.32
C THR A 205 10.42 15.43 -6.53
N LEU A 206 10.38 14.12 -6.31
CA LEU A 206 9.34 13.43 -5.55
C LEU A 206 9.80 13.16 -4.11
N LYS A 207 9.15 13.79 -3.14
CA LYS A 207 9.44 13.67 -1.71
C LYS A 207 8.38 12.83 -1.02
N LYS A 208 8.79 11.82 -0.24
CA LYS A 208 7.85 11.04 0.56
C LYS A 208 7.20 11.96 1.61
N LYS A 209 5.86 11.99 1.65
CA LYS A 209 5.10 12.65 2.70
C LYS A 209 5.45 12.02 4.04
N ARG A 210 5.79 12.83 5.03
CA ARG A 210 5.87 12.36 6.42
C ARG A 210 4.43 12.13 6.92
N LEU A 211 4.16 10.90 7.36
CA LEU A 211 2.91 10.51 8.03
C LEU A 211 2.87 11.05 9.46
#